data_AF-A0A7X8HRM1-F1
#
_entry.id   AF-A0A7X8HRM1-F1
#
_cell.length_a   1.000
_cell.length_b   1.000
_cell.length_c   1.000
_cell.angle_alpha   90.00
_cell.angle_beta   90.00
_cell.angle_gamma   90.00
#
_symmetry.space_group_name_H-M   'P 1'
#
loop_
_entity.id
_entity.type
_entity.pdbx_description
1 polymer ?
#
loop_
_entity_poly.entity_id
_entity_poly.type
_entity_poly.pdbx_seq_one_letter_code
_entity_poly.pdbx_strand_id
1 'polypeptide(L)' 'MVYRILLRGNIDTKLLREIQSRHSEDIEGIDELYEQLIANGSCDSAEAAKIYYTAYTLALENIKMIIVQVN' A
#
# COMPACT_ATOMS: atom_id res chain seq x y z
N MET A 1 -5.09 -17.26 1.93
CA MET A 1 -5.29 -16.36 0.79
C MET A 1 -4.69 -15.02 1.15
N VAL A 2 -3.67 -14.60 0.41
CA VAL A 2 -2.93 -13.36 0.66
C VAL A 2 -3.27 -12.37 -0.46
N TYR A 3 -3.54 -11.13 -0.09
CA TYR A 3 -3.78 -10.04 -1.02
C TYR A 3 -2.50 -9.24 -1.17
N ARG A 4 -2.18 -8.81 -2.39
CA ARG A 4 -0.96 -8.07 -2.69
C ARG A 4 -1.23 -6.85 -3.56
N ILE A 5 -0.61 -5.73 -3.23
CA ILE A 5 -0.49 -4.54 -4.09
C ILE A 5 0.85 -4.61 -4.82
N LEU A 6 0.83 -4.31 -6.12
CA LEU A 6 2.02 -4.08 -6.93
C LEU A 6 1.95 -2.64 -7.48
N LEU A 7 2.92 -1.80 -7.14
CA LEU A 7 3.03 -0.46 -7.71
C LEU A 7 3.45 -0.54 -9.17
N ARG A 8 2.90 0.35 -10.03
CA ARG A 8 3.32 0.47 -11.42
C ARG A 8 4.21 1.69 -11.63
N GLY A 9 5.44 1.44 -12.06
CA GLY A 9 6.42 2.47 -12.36
C GLY A 9 7.24 2.86 -11.14
N ASN A 10 8.06 3.89 -11.30
CA ASN A 10 8.89 4.41 -10.22
C ASN A 10 8.09 5.47 -9.45
N ILE A 11 7.72 5.17 -8.21
CA ILE A 11 6.97 6.08 -7.34
C ILE A 11 7.95 6.77 -6.41
N ASP A 12 7.80 8.08 -6.23
CA ASP A 12 8.63 8.84 -5.30
C ASP A 12 8.39 8.33 -3.87
N THR A 13 9.46 7.87 -3.21
CA THR A 13 9.39 7.36 -1.85
C THR A 13 9.01 8.44 -0.85
N LYS A 14 9.28 9.72 -1.13
CA LYS A 14 8.82 10.83 -0.28
C LYS A 14 7.30 10.93 -0.29
N LEU A 15 6.68 10.80 -1.46
CA LEU A 15 5.22 10.79 -1.58
C LEU A 15 4.61 9.62 -0.79
N LEU A 16 5.20 8.43 -0.87
CA LEU A 16 4.75 7.27 -0.09
C LEU A 16 4.86 7.52 1.43
N ARG A 17 5.93 8.18 1.89
CA ARG A 17 6.10 8.58 3.30
C ARG A 17 5.07 9.62 3.75
N GLU A 18 4.73 10.56 2.89
CA GLU A 18 3.70 11.57 3.17
C GLU A 18 2.29 10.95 3.25
N ILE A 19 1.99 9.97 2.41
CA ILE A 19 0.73 9.22 2.49
C ILE A 19 0.71 8.39 3.78
N GLN A 20 1.78 7.65 4.07
CA GLN A 20 1.93 6.88 5.31
C GLN A 20 1.66 7.75 6.55
N SER A 21 2.34 8.89 6.67
CA SER A 21 2.18 9.79 7.82
C SER A 21 0.77 10.36 7.98
N ARG A 22 -0.01 10.49 6.90
CA ARG A 22 -1.40 10.96 6.96
C ARG A 22 -2.38 9.89 7.43
N HIS A 23 -2.01 8.62 7.28
CA HIS A 23 -2.92 7.49 7.46
C HIS A 23 -2.44 6.48 8.51
N SER A 24 -1.29 6.69 9.14
CA SER A 24 -0.64 5.76 10.08
C SER A 24 -1.54 5.34 11.25
N GLU A 25 -2.47 6.20 11.67
CA GLU A 25 -3.38 5.96 12.78
C GLU A 25 -4.77 5.44 12.34
N ASP A 26 -5.05 5.36 11.05
CA ASP A 26 -6.38 5.03 10.55
C ASP A 26 -6.70 3.53 10.68
N ILE A 27 -5.68 2.68 10.47
CA ILE A 27 -5.80 1.22 10.54
C ILE A 27 -4.53 0.63 11.15
N GLU A 28 -4.69 -0.23 12.15
CA GLU A 28 -3.58 -1.02 12.71
C GLU A 28 -2.87 -1.83 11.62
N GLY A 29 -1.54 -1.74 11.55
CA GLY A 29 -0.76 -2.49 10.57
C GLY A 29 -0.56 -1.77 9.23
N ILE A 30 -1.03 -0.53 9.07
CA ILE A 30 -0.91 0.21 7.81
C ILE A 30 0.52 0.69 7.56
N ASP A 31 1.25 1.05 8.61
CA ASP A 31 2.63 1.51 8.52
C ASP A 31 3.52 0.42 7.90
N GLU A 32 3.36 -0.83 8.34
CA GLU A 32 4.09 -1.98 7.81
C GLU A 32 3.82 -2.20 6.32
N LEU A 33 2.61 -1.91 5.84
CA LEU A 33 2.29 -1.98 4.42
C LEU A 33 2.99 -0.88 3.62
N TYR A 34 3.05 0.34 4.16
CA TYR A 34 3.78 1.44 3.52
C TYR A 34 5.29 1.22 3.54
N GLU A 35 5.87 0.68 4.62
CA GLU A 35 7.28 0.28 4.64
C GLU A 35 7.59 -0.74 3.52
N GLN A 36 6.73 -1.75 3.35
CA GLN A 36 6.87 -2.74 2.29
C GLN A 36 6.78 -2.10 0.89
N LEU A 37 5.82 -1.19 0.67
CA LEU A 37 5.71 -0.46 -0.60
C LEU A 37 6.97 0.35 -0.91
N ILE A 38 7.54 1.03 0.08
CA ILE A 38 8.74 1.84 -0.07
C ILE A 38 9.98 0.98 -0.34
N ALA A 39 10.11 -0.15 0.36
CA ALA A 39 11.26 -1.04 0.21
C ALA A 39 11.21 -1.86 -1.09
N ASN A 40 10.02 -2.36 -1.45
CA ASN A 40 9.87 -3.44 -2.42
C ASN A 40 9.02 -3.06 -3.64
N GLY A 41 8.36 -1.90 -3.63
CA GLY A 41 7.34 -1.55 -4.63
C GLY A 41 6.07 -2.42 -4.56
N SER A 42 5.91 -3.18 -3.48
CA SER A 42 4.78 -4.08 -3.24
C SER A 42 4.56 -4.31 -1.76
N CYS A 43 3.32 -4.57 -1.36
CA CYS A 43 2.99 -5.02 -0.01
C CYS A 43 1.96 -6.15 -0.05
N ASP A 44 1.93 -6.95 1.01
CA ASP A 44 0.93 -8.01 1.16
C ASP A 44 0.33 -8.12 2.56
N SER A 45 -0.88 -8.66 2.60
CA SER A 45 -1.60 -8.94 3.84
C SER A 45 -2.61 -10.08 3.62
N ALA A 46 -2.81 -10.89 4.66
CA ALA A 46 -3.94 -11.82 4.71
C ALA A 46 -5.28 -11.10 4.94
N GLU A 47 -5.24 -9.85 5.44
CA GLU A 47 -6.41 -9.05 5.73
C GLU A 47 -6.76 -8.15 4.53
N ALA A 48 -7.81 -8.53 3.80
CA ALA A 48 -8.25 -7.80 2.61
C ALA A 48 -8.52 -6.31 2.87
N ALA A 49 -9.09 -5.98 4.05
CA ALA A 49 -9.41 -4.61 4.42
C ALA A 49 -8.17 -3.69 4.42
N LYS A 50 -7.03 -4.18 4.93
CA LYS A 50 -5.77 -3.41 4.95
C LYS A 50 -5.29 -3.13 3.53
N ILE A 51 -5.29 -4.14 2.66
CA ILE A 51 -4.94 -3.97 1.24
C ILE A 51 -5.87 -3.00 0.53
N TYR A 52 -7.19 -3.11 0.69
CA TYR A 52 -8.11 -2.19 0.04
C TYR A 52 -7.99 -0.76 0.57
N TYR A 53 -7.68 -0.57 1.84
CA TYR A 53 -7.43 0.76 2.40
C TYR A 53 -6.12 1.38 1.89
N THR A 54 -5.03 0.62 1.88
CA THR A 54 -3.77 1.06 1.27
C THR A 54 -3.96 1.36 -0.21
N ALA A 55 -4.74 0.55 -0.93
CA ALA A 55 -5.06 0.82 -2.33
C ALA A 55 -5.86 2.12 -2.49
N TYR A 56 -6.88 2.33 -1.66
CA TYR A 56 -7.67 3.57 -1.65
C TYR A 56 -6.78 4.81 -1.46
N THR A 57 -5.90 4.80 -0.46
CA THR A 57 -5.01 5.93 -0.14
C THR A 57 -4.01 6.21 -1.27
N LEU A 58 -3.46 5.18 -1.93
CA LEU A 58 -2.63 5.33 -3.13
C LEU A 58 -3.42 5.91 -4.32
N ALA A 59 -4.68 5.50 -4.50
CA ALA A 59 -5.52 5.95 -5.60
C ALA A 59 -5.89 7.44 -5.49
N LEU A 60 -6.06 7.96 -4.27
CA LEU A 60 -6.29 9.40 -4.04
C LEU A 60 -5.16 10.27 -4.59
N GLU A 61 -3.92 9.76 -4.56
CA GLU A 61 -2.73 10.44 -5.08
C GLU A 61 -2.43 10.06 -6.55
N ASN A 62 -3.39 9.45 -7.25
CA ASN A 62 -3.26 9.00 -8.64
C ASN A 62 -2.13 7.97 -8.89
N ILE A 63 -1.71 7.25 -7.85
CA ILE A 63 -0.69 6.20 -7.98
C ILE A 63 -1.31 4.96 -8.64
N LYS A 64 -0.75 4.56 -9.78
CA LYS A 64 -1.18 3.36 -10.50
C LYS A 64 -0.66 2.11 -9.82
N MET A 65 -1.56 1.13 -9.66
CA MET A 65 -1.27 -0.12 -8.95
C MET A 65 -2.11 -1.28 -9.51
N ILE A 66 -1.74 -2.50 -9.13
CA ILE A 66 -2.52 -3.72 -9.36
C ILE A 66 -2.76 -4.40 -8.01
N ILE A 67 -3.96 -4.92 -7.79
CA ILE A 67 -4.26 -5.79 -6.66
C ILE A 67 -4.39 -7.21 -7.19
N VAL A 68 -3.68 -8.16 -6.57
CA VAL A 68 -3.77 -9.58 -6.90
C VAL A 68 -4.05 -10.42 -5.66
N GLN A 69 -4.72 -11.54 -5.87
CA GLN A 69 -4.88 -12.59 -4.87
C GLN A 69 -3.86 -13.69 -5.13
N VAL A 70 -3.10 -14.04 -4.09
CA VAL A 70 -2.10 -15.10 -4.10
C VAL A 70 -2.59 -16.22 -3.19
N ASN A 71 -2.56 -17.45 -3.70
CA ASN A 71 -2.94 -18.65 -2.97
C ASN A 71 -1.87 -19.05 -1.97
#